data_AF-A0A9E0C6U4-F1
#
_entry.id   AF-A0A9E0C6U4-F1
#
_cell.length_a   1.000
_cell.length_b   1.000
_cell.length_c   1.000
_cell.angle_alpha   90.00
_cell.angle_beta   90.00
_cell.angle_gamma   90.00
#
_symmetry.space_group_name_H-M   'P 1'
#
loop_
_entity.id
_entity.type
_entity.pdbx_description
1 polymer ?
#
loop_
_entity_poly.entity_id
_entity_poly.type
_entity_poly.pdbx_seq_one_letter_code
_entity_poly.pdbx_strand_id
1 'polypeptide(L)'
;MIEWNTYLSAFLGFLSAIAVFFIKECWESRKNKKTTIENLKLEITYNINLYDKFEKEIQDCIEALSNDQRNIYLHLDYAFVATTFAKAFYNSGLLLKYFHPEDMHRWNVMLSQISDGGQNYIVDCTTLWRDNENIKKEELYKSLKHEKNQIVYAKEMSQYILAKISA
;
A
#
# COMPACT_ATOMS: atom_id res chain seq x y z
N MET A 1 -50.29 -13.88 39.61
CA MET A 1 -49.02 -14.65 39.64
C MET A 1 -48.54 -15.07 38.25
N ILE A 2 -49.45 -15.26 37.27
CA ILE A 2 -49.09 -15.65 35.89
C ILE A 2 -48.40 -14.51 35.11
N GLU A 3 -48.87 -13.27 35.24
CA GLU A 3 -48.33 -12.11 34.49
C GLU A 3 -46.87 -11.79 34.81
N TRP A 4 -46.46 -11.96 36.07
CA TRP A 4 -45.09 -11.69 36.52
C TRP A 4 -44.08 -12.63 35.85
N ASN A 5 -44.45 -13.90 35.65
CA ASN A 5 -43.63 -14.87 34.93
C ASN A 5 -43.50 -14.52 33.44
N THR A 6 -44.55 -13.98 32.81
CA THR A 6 -44.50 -13.54 31.42
C THR A 6 -43.55 -12.36 31.22
N TYR A 7 -43.59 -11.36 32.11
CA TYR A 7 -42.66 -10.22 32.06
C TYR A 7 -41.21 -10.63 32.33
N LEU A 8 -40.97 -11.50 33.30
CA LEU A 8 -39.63 -12.03 33.58
C LEU A 8 -39.08 -12.83 32.39
N SER A 9 -39.92 -13.65 31.75
CA SER A 9 -39.56 -14.44 30.56
C SER A 9 -39.22 -13.54 29.37
N ALA A 10 -40.03 -12.50 29.12
CA ALA A 10 -39.79 -11.52 28.06
C ALA A 10 -38.50 -10.72 28.30
N PHE A 11 -38.23 -10.32 29.55
CA PHE A 11 -37.01 -9.61 29.93
C PHE A 11 -35.76 -10.49 29.76
N LEU A 12 -35.80 -11.76 30.17
CA LEU A 12 -34.73 -12.72 29.92
C LEU A 12 -34.52 -12.99 28.43
N GLY A 13 -35.60 -13.06 27.64
CA GLY A 13 -35.55 -13.13 26.19
C GLY A 13 -34.85 -11.93 25.55
N PHE A 14 -35.15 -10.71 26.03
CA PHE A 14 -34.50 -9.49 25.56
C PHE A 14 -33.00 -9.44 25.92
N LEU A 15 -32.64 -9.78 27.16
CA LEU A 15 -31.23 -9.83 27.58
C LEU A 15 -30.44 -10.89 26.81
N SER A 16 -31.04 -12.06 26.54
CA SER A 16 -30.38 -13.10 25.76
C SER A 16 -30.18 -12.70 24.30
N ALA A 17 -31.14 -12.00 23.68
CA ALA A 17 -30.99 -11.44 22.34
C ALA A 17 -29.85 -10.41 22.27
N ILE A 18 -29.75 -9.52 23.26
CA ILE A 18 -28.64 -8.57 23.38
C ILE A 18 -27.30 -9.32 23.51
N ALA A 19 -27.23 -10.33 24.37
CA ALA A 19 -26.00 -11.11 24.56
C ALA A 19 -25.57 -11.82 23.26
N VAL A 20 -26.50 -12.44 22.54
CA VAL A 20 -26.25 -13.09 21.24
C VAL A 20 -25.77 -12.07 20.21
N PHE A 21 -26.39 -10.88 20.16
CA PHE A 21 -25.97 -9.80 19.29
C PHE A 21 -24.52 -9.38 19.56
N PHE A 22 -24.15 -9.15 20.83
CA PHE A 22 -22.77 -8.80 21.19
C PHE A 22 -21.75 -9.89 20.83
N ILE A 23 -22.10 -11.16 21.05
CA ILE A 23 -21.22 -12.29 20.70
C ILE A 23 -21.02 -12.34 19.19
N LYS A 24 -22.11 -12.22 18.41
CA LYS A 24 -22.06 -12.19 16.95
C LYS A 24 -21.21 -11.04 16.43
N GLU A 25 -21.43 -9.83 16.94
CA GLU A 25 -20.66 -8.64 16.58
C GLU A 25 -19.17 -8.81 16.87
N CYS A 26 -18.83 -9.39 18.04
CA CYS A 26 -17.45 -9.69 18.40
C CYS A 26 -16.81 -10.72 17.45
N TRP A 27 -17.56 -11.73 17.03
CA TRP A 27 -17.07 -12.76 16.09
C TRP A 27 -16.87 -12.19 14.69
N GLU A 28 -17.84 -11.44 14.18
CA GLU A 28 -17.75 -10.77 12.87
C GLU A 28 -16.60 -9.76 12.85
N SER A 29 -16.44 -8.96 13.91
CA SER A 29 -15.32 -8.01 14.04
C SER A 29 -13.96 -8.73 14.01
N ARG A 30 -13.81 -9.86 14.71
CA ARG A 30 -12.57 -10.66 14.68
C ARG A 30 -12.30 -11.25 13.30
N LYS A 31 -13.33 -11.79 12.65
CA LYS A 31 -13.23 -12.35 11.29
C LYS A 31 -12.81 -11.27 10.29
N ASN A 32 -13.48 -10.12 10.33
CA ASN A 32 -13.19 -8.98 9.45
C ASN A 32 -11.76 -8.49 9.64
N LYS A 33 -11.30 -8.30 10.88
CA LYS A 33 -9.92 -7.92 11.18
C LYS A 33 -8.90 -8.92 10.60
N LYS A 34 -9.15 -10.22 10.75
CA LYS A 34 -8.28 -11.26 10.18
C LYS A 34 -8.24 -11.17 8.64
N THR A 35 -9.40 -11.04 8.00
CA THR A 35 -9.47 -10.90 6.54
C THR A 35 -8.79 -9.63 6.05
N THR A 36 -8.93 -8.50 6.74
CA THR A 36 -8.22 -7.25 6.41
C THR A 36 -6.71 -7.43 6.45
N ILE A 37 -6.18 -8.13 7.47
CA ILE A 37 -4.74 -8.40 7.59
C ILE A 37 -4.25 -9.29 6.43
N GLU A 38 -4.94 -10.38 6.13
CA GLU A 38 -4.56 -11.27 5.03
C GLU A 38 -4.59 -10.56 3.67
N ASN A 39 -5.63 -9.77 3.41
CA ASN A 39 -5.72 -8.99 2.18
C ASN A 39 -4.63 -7.92 2.09
N LEU A 40 -4.27 -7.28 3.21
CA LEU A 40 -3.16 -6.33 3.25
C LEU A 40 -1.83 -7.03 2.94
N LYS A 41 -1.57 -8.22 3.48
CA LYS A 41 -0.36 -9.00 3.16
C LYS A 41 -0.26 -9.29 1.67
N LEU A 42 -1.38 -9.68 1.04
CA LEU A 42 -1.44 -9.94 -0.40
C LEU A 42 -1.18 -8.65 -1.21
N GLU A 43 -1.80 -7.54 -0.84
CA GLU A 43 -1.58 -6.24 -1.50
C GLU A 43 -0.12 -5.79 -1.38
N ILE A 44 0.49 -5.91 -0.21
CA ILE A 44 1.90 -5.55 0.00
C ILE A 44 2.82 -6.46 -0.81
N THR A 45 2.54 -7.77 -0.84
CA THR A 45 3.33 -8.73 -1.63
C THR A 45 3.25 -8.41 -3.13
N TYR A 46 2.05 -8.07 -3.61
CA TYR A 46 1.86 -7.61 -4.98
C TYR A 46 2.69 -6.33 -5.27
N ASN A 47 2.63 -5.34 -4.38
CA ASN A 47 3.39 -4.09 -4.52
C ASN A 47 4.90 -4.33 -4.54
N ILE A 48 5.43 -5.23 -3.70
CA ILE A 48 6.85 -5.60 -3.71
C ILE A 48 7.26 -6.14 -5.08
N ASN A 49 6.50 -7.07 -5.65
CA ASN A 49 6.77 -7.63 -6.97
C ASN A 49 6.70 -6.54 -8.07
N LEU A 50 5.78 -5.59 -7.91
CA LEU A 50 5.65 -4.46 -8.83
C LEU A 50 6.87 -3.53 -8.74
N TYR A 51 7.37 -3.23 -7.54
CA TYR A 51 8.59 -2.46 -7.35
C TYR A 51 9.82 -3.17 -7.90
N ASP A 52 9.93 -4.50 -7.77
CA ASP A 52 11.01 -5.27 -8.40
C ASP A 52 11.02 -5.10 -9.92
N LYS A 53 9.84 -5.13 -10.53
CA LYS A 53 9.68 -4.90 -11.97
C LYS A 53 10.11 -3.48 -12.35
N PHE A 54 9.64 -2.46 -11.64
CA PHE A 54 9.98 -1.07 -11.94
C PHE A 54 11.46 -0.76 -11.69
N GLU A 55 12.05 -1.28 -10.62
CA GLU A 55 13.48 -1.16 -10.33
C GLU A 55 14.31 -1.67 -11.51
N LYS A 56 13.92 -2.81 -12.08
CA LYS A 56 14.55 -3.39 -13.26
C LYS A 56 14.36 -2.52 -14.51
N GLU A 57 13.14 -2.09 -14.81
CA GLU A 57 12.89 -1.24 -15.99
C GLU A 57 13.68 0.06 -15.94
N ILE A 58 13.77 0.70 -14.77
CA ILE A 58 14.58 1.92 -14.59
C ILE A 58 16.07 1.62 -14.74
N GLN A 59 16.54 0.49 -14.21
CA GLN A 59 17.94 0.07 -14.37
C GLN A 59 18.28 -0.14 -15.86
N ASP A 60 17.41 -0.83 -16.61
CA ASP A 60 17.58 -1.05 -18.05
C ASP A 60 17.60 0.30 -18.80
N CYS A 61 16.75 1.25 -18.40
CA CYS A 61 16.76 2.62 -18.95
C CYS A 61 18.07 3.36 -18.66
N ILE A 62 18.61 3.25 -17.45
CA ILE A 62 19.89 3.87 -17.06
C ILE A 62 21.05 3.30 -17.89
N GLU A 63 21.07 1.99 -18.11
CA GLU A 63 22.09 1.32 -18.93
C GLU A 63 22.00 1.73 -20.40
N ALA A 64 20.77 1.75 -20.96
CA ALA A 64 20.52 2.23 -22.32
C ALA A 64 20.97 3.69 -22.49
N LEU A 65 20.61 4.56 -21.55
CA LEU A 65 21.03 5.96 -21.54
C LEU A 65 22.55 6.10 -21.49
N SER A 66 23.21 5.31 -20.65
CA SER A 66 24.68 5.33 -20.50
C SER A 66 25.38 4.96 -21.81
N ASN A 67 24.79 4.03 -22.59
CA ASN A 67 25.22 3.62 -23.92
C ASN A 67 24.75 4.55 -25.06
N ASP A 68 24.26 5.75 -24.73
CA ASP A 68 23.75 6.76 -25.69
C ASP A 68 22.58 6.26 -26.56
N GLN A 69 21.83 5.25 -26.08
CA GLN A 69 20.62 4.80 -26.73
C GLN A 69 19.47 5.77 -26.44
N ARG A 70 18.73 6.10 -27.49
CA ARG A 70 17.54 6.98 -27.38
C ARG A 70 16.23 6.23 -27.31
N ASN A 71 16.18 5.00 -27.82
CA ASN A 71 14.96 4.20 -27.86
C ASN A 71 14.68 3.56 -26.50
N ILE A 72 14.40 4.38 -25.50
CA ILE A 72 14.12 3.99 -24.11
C ILE A 72 12.62 4.11 -23.87
N TYR A 73 12.03 3.07 -23.27
CA TYR A 73 10.62 3.07 -22.85
C TYR A 73 10.56 2.73 -21.38
N LEU A 74 9.90 3.60 -20.62
CA LEU A 74 9.67 3.42 -19.19
C LEU A 74 8.16 3.35 -18.97
N HIS A 75 7.68 2.27 -18.35
CA HIS A 75 6.27 2.10 -18.03
C HIS A 75 6.08 1.88 -16.53
N LEU A 76 5.85 2.97 -15.83
CA LEU A 76 5.47 2.96 -14.42
C LEU A 76 3.95 3.04 -14.31
N ASP A 77 3.39 2.34 -13.32
CA ASP A 77 1.98 2.40 -12.96
C ASP A 77 1.82 2.37 -11.44
N TYR A 78 1.64 3.56 -10.84
CA TYR A 78 1.48 3.73 -9.41
C TYR A 78 0.01 3.74 -8.95
N ALA A 79 -0.95 3.62 -9.88
CA ALA A 79 -2.38 3.73 -9.56
C ALA A 79 -2.86 2.69 -8.52
N PHE A 80 -2.17 1.54 -8.44
CA PHE A 80 -2.55 0.43 -7.56
C PHE A 80 -1.76 0.38 -6.26
N VAL A 81 -0.77 1.24 -6.07
CA VAL A 81 0.12 1.17 -4.90
C VAL A 81 -0.63 1.57 -3.63
N ALA A 82 -0.78 0.60 -2.73
CA ALA A 82 -1.25 0.77 -1.35
C ALA A 82 -2.58 1.54 -1.19
N THR A 83 -3.55 1.26 -2.06
CA THR A 83 -4.81 2.01 -2.16
C THR A 83 -5.92 1.46 -1.27
N THR A 84 -6.19 0.16 -1.32
CA THR A 84 -7.49 -0.38 -0.91
C THR A 84 -7.45 -0.99 0.50
N PHE A 85 -6.62 -1.99 0.73
CA PHE A 85 -6.53 -2.65 2.03
C PHE A 85 -5.66 -1.88 3.01
N ALA A 86 -4.70 -1.07 2.55
CA ALA A 86 -4.00 -0.11 3.41
C ALA A 86 -4.97 0.89 4.06
N LYS A 87 -5.92 1.43 3.30
CA LYS A 87 -6.98 2.31 3.81
C LYS A 87 -7.93 1.59 4.76
N ALA A 88 -8.34 0.36 4.43
CA ALA A 88 -9.15 -0.47 5.32
C ALA A 88 -8.43 -0.80 6.64
N PHE A 89 -7.12 -1.03 6.58
CA PHE A 89 -6.27 -1.30 7.75
C PHE A 89 -6.13 -0.08 8.66
N TYR A 90 -6.03 1.13 8.09
CA TYR A 90 -6.09 2.39 8.84
C TYR A 90 -7.46 2.59 9.50
N ASN A 91 -8.56 2.51 8.72
CA ASN A 91 -9.92 2.77 9.21
C ASN A 91 -10.40 1.77 10.26
N SER A 92 -9.89 0.53 10.24
CA SER A 92 -10.21 -0.49 11.24
C SER A 92 -9.42 -0.33 12.56
N GLY A 93 -8.57 0.69 12.67
CA GLY A 93 -7.72 0.96 13.83
C GLY A 93 -6.62 -0.08 14.03
N LEU A 94 -6.39 -0.95 13.05
CA LEU A 94 -5.35 -1.99 13.13
C LEU A 94 -3.96 -1.40 13.04
N LEU A 95 -3.79 -0.27 12.36
CA LEU A 95 -2.49 0.38 12.21
C LEU A 95 -1.81 0.67 13.57
N LEU A 96 -2.54 1.23 14.55
CA LEU A 96 -2.03 1.48 15.91
C LEU A 96 -1.64 0.21 16.69
N LYS A 97 -2.18 -0.95 16.31
CA LYS A 97 -1.87 -2.23 16.95
C LYS A 97 -0.50 -2.77 16.52
N TYR A 98 -0.09 -2.48 15.29
CA TYR A 98 1.11 -3.07 14.68
C TYR A 98 2.27 -2.06 14.54
N PHE A 99 1.97 -0.76 14.45
CA PHE A 99 2.93 0.26 14.07
C PHE A 99 3.22 1.19 15.24
N HIS A 100 4.50 1.49 15.45
CA HIS A 100 4.92 2.62 16.27
C HIS A 100 4.65 3.94 15.49
N PRO A 101 4.44 5.09 16.13
CA PRO A 101 4.26 6.37 15.44
C PRO A 101 5.31 6.68 14.36
N GLU A 102 6.57 6.31 14.61
CA GLU A 102 7.66 6.42 13.63
C GLU A 102 7.45 5.54 12.38
N ASP A 103 6.91 4.33 12.56
CA ASP A 103 6.57 3.46 11.42
C ASP A 103 5.46 4.07 10.57
N MET A 104 4.49 4.73 11.22
CA MET A 104 3.40 5.44 10.55
C MET A 104 3.94 6.61 9.72
N HIS A 105 4.88 7.37 10.28
CA HIS A 105 5.51 8.47 9.57
C HIS A 105 6.26 7.97 8.32
N ARG A 106 7.09 6.93 8.46
CA ARG A 106 7.85 6.34 7.33
C ARG A 106 6.93 5.78 6.24
N TRP A 107 5.84 5.12 6.62
CA TRP A 107 4.85 4.63 5.67
C TRP A 107 4.21 5.79 4.89
N ASN A 108 3.82 6.86 5.57
CA ASN A 108 3.26 8.04 4.90
C ASN A 108 4.27 8.71 3.96
N VAL A 109 5.55 8.78 4.36
CA VAL A 109 6.62 9.30 3.48
C VAL A 109 6.72 8.45 2.22
N MET A 110 6.78 7.11 2.35
CA MET A 110 6.80 6.20 1.21
C MET A 110 5.59 6.41 0.28
N LEU A 111 4.38 6.47 0.83
CA LEU A 111 3.16 6.71 0.05
C LEU A 111 3.17 8.06 -0.67
N SER A 112 3.81 9.07 -0.10
CA SER A 112 3.91 10.39 -0.75
C SER A 112 4.94 10.45 -1.87
N GLN A 113 5.95 9.58 -1.81
CA GLN A 113 7.02 9.51 -2.81
C GLN A 113 6.57 8.75 -4.06
N ILE A 114 5.77 7.69 -3.89
CA ILE A 114 5.17 6.94 -4.99
C ILE A 114 3.87 7.63 -5.40
N SER A 115 3.96 8.55 -6.36
CA SER A 115 2.84 9.38 -6.79
C SER A 115 2.75 9.52 -8.30
N ASP A 116 1.53 9.71 -8.81
CA ASP A 116 1.27 9.93 -10.23
C ASP A 116 2.09 11.11 -10.80
N GLY A 117 2.35 12.14 -9.98
CA GLY A 117 3.18 13.27 -10.37
C GLY A 117 4.64 12.90 -10.65
N GLY A 118 5.24 12.06 -9.79
CA GLY A 118 6.60 11.54 -9.99
C GLY A 118 6.69 10.65 -11.23
N GLN A 119 5.72 9.74 -11.37
CA GLN A 119 5.57 8.89 -12.56
C GLN A 119 5.49 9.71 -13.85
N ASN A 120 4.58 10.69 -13.92
CA ASN A 120 4.39 11.49 -15.12
C ASN A 120 5.67 12.24 -15.49
N TYR A 121 6.32 12.86 -14.50
CA TYR A 121 7.56 13.59 -14.71
C TYR A 121 8.67 12.72 -15.33
N ILE A 122 8.92 11.52 -14.79
CA ILE A 122 10.00 10.67 -15.30
C ILE A 122 9.68 10.09 -16.69
N VAL A 123 8.41 9.77 -16.95
CA VAL A 123 7.94 9.31 -18.26
C VAL A 123 8.07 10.42 -19.30
N ASP A 124 7.75 11.66 -18.94
CA ASP A 124 7.93 12.84 -19.79
C ASP A 124 9.40 13.08 -20.09
N CYS A 125 10.28 13.07 -19.09
CA CYS A 125 11.73 13.19 -19.29
C CYS A 125 12.27 12.10 -20.24
N THR A 126 11.79 10.86 -20.09
CA THR A 126 12.20 9.74 -20.95
C THR A 126 11.71 9.94 -22.39
N THR A 127 10.49 10.46 -22.56
CA THR A 127 9.90 10.79 -23.87
C THR A 127 10.67 11.91 -24.56
N LEU A 128 10.98 13.01 -23.86
CA LEU A 128 11.80 14.10 -24.39
C LEU A 128 13.17 13.63 -24.88
N TRP A 129 13.81 12.71 -24.13
CA TRP A 129 15.10 12.14 -24.53
C TRP A 129 15.00 11.32 -25.82
N ARG A 130 13.99 10.46 -25.90
CA ARG A 130 13.70 9.63 -27.08
C ARG A 130 13.45 10.47 -28.31
N ASP A 131 12.66 11.53 -28.16
CA ASP A 131 12.20 12.37 -29.26
C ASP A 131 13.24 13.45 -29.65
N ASN A 132 14.42 13.41 -29.01
CA ASN A 132 15.54 14.34 -29.21
C ASN A 132 15.18 15.80 -28.94
N GLU A 133 14.33 16.00 -27.94
CA GLU A 133 14.02 17.30 -27.39
C GLU A 133 15.03 17.70 -26.31
N ASN A 134 15.04 18.98 -25.92
CA ASN A 134 16.09 19.70 -25.16
C ASN A 134 16.41 19.19 -23.72
N ILE A 135 16.37 17.89 -23.44
CA ILE A 135 16.81 17.31 -22.17
C ILE A 135 18.28 16.86 -22.25
N LYS A 136 19.06 17.21 -21.22
CA LYS A 136 20.45 16.78 -21.11
C LYS A 136 20.52 15.34 -20.58
N LYS A 137 21.47 14.55 -21.07
CA LYS A 137 21.71 13.16 -20.61
C LYS A 137 21.88 13.10 -19.09
N GLU A 138 22.61 14.04 -18.50
CA GLU A 138 22.86 14.09 -17.06
C GLU A 138 21.59 14.36 -16.25
N GLU A 139 20.66 15.13 -16.81
CA GLU A 139 19.39 15.48 -16.17
C GLU A 139 18.42 14.29 -16.16
N LEU A 140 18.30 13.59 -17.30
CA LEU A 140 17.54 12.34 -17.35
C LEU A 140 18.16 11.28 -16.43
N TYR A 141 19.49 11.12 -16.44
CA TYR A 141 20.16 10.16 -15.57
C TYR A 141 19.88 10.44 -14.08
N LYS A 142 19.95 11.71 -13.66
CA LYS A 142 19.62 12.10 -12.28
C LYS A 142 18.18 11.78 -11.93
N SER A 143 17.25 12.04 -12.86
CA SER A 143 15.83 11.78 -12.65
C SER A 143 15.55 10.28 -12.53
N LEU A 144 16.09 9.45 -13.44
CA LEU A 144 15.98 7.98 -13.36
C LEU A 144 16.58 7.43 -12.07
N LYS A 145 17.76 7.94 -11.67
CA LYS A 145 18.41 7.53 -10.42
C LYS A 145 17.60 7.94 -9.19
N HIS A 146 17.00 9.13 -9.20
CA HIS A 146 16.12 9.57 -8.12
C HIS A 146 14.93 8.63 -8.00
N GLU A 147 14.24 8.36 -9.11
CA GLU A 147 13.07 7.48 -9.15
C GLU A 147 13.42 6.06 -8.67
N LYS A 148 14.54 5.51 -9.13
CA LYS A 148 15.05 4.21 -8.66
C LYS A 148 15.18 4.17 -7.14
N ASN A 149 15.74 5.22 -6.54
CA ASN A 149 15.91 5.26 -5.08
C ASN A 149 14.56 5.32 -4.35
N GLN A 150 13.56 6.03 -4.89
CA GLN A 150 12.21 6.05 -4.31
C GLN A 150 11.57 4.66 -4.35
N ILE A 151 11.69 3.95 -5.47
CA ILE A 151 11.16 2.59 -5.62
C ILE A 151 11.85 1.60 -4.67
N VAL A 152 13.18 1.68 -4.56
CA VAL A 152 13.95 0.85 -3.63
C VAL A 152 13.51 1.11 -2.19
N TYR A 153 13.40 2.38 -1.79
CA TYR A 153 12.89 2.74 -0.46
C TYR A 153 11.46 2.22 -0.23
N ALA A 154 10.58 2.35 -1.21
CA ALA A 154 9.20 1.89 -1.11
C ALA A 154 9.08 0.37 -0.96
N LYS A 155 9.94 -0.36 -1.67
CA LYS A 155 10.09 -1.82 -1.55
C LYS A 155 10.58 -2.23 -0.18
N GLU A 156 11.66 -1.63 0.32
CA GLU A 156 12.19 -1.90 1.66
C GLU A 156 11.15 -1.62 2.75
N MET A 157 10.42 -0.51 2.64
CA MET A 157 9.37 -0.15 3.58
C MET A 157 8.19 -1.13 3.54
N SER A 158 7.83 -1.60 2.35
CA SER A 158 6.79 -2.62 2.14
C SER A 158 7.19 -3.97 2.75
N GLN A 159 8.44 -4.39 2.57
CA GLN A 159 8.99 -5.60 3.19
C GLN A 159 9.01 -5.50 4.73
N TYR A 160 9.44 -4.36 5.27
CA TYR A 160 9.45 -4.11 6.71
C TYR A 160 8.04 -4.23 7.31
N ILE A 161 7.04 -3.66 6.64
CA ILE A 161 5.66 -3.74 7.14
C ILE A 161 5.08 -5.13 6.99
N LEU A 162 5.37 -5.82 5.90
CA LEU A 162 4.96 -7.22 5.74
C LEU A 162 5.49 -8.08 6.88
N ALA A 163 6.74 -7.87 7.29
CA ALA A 163 7.33 -8.56 8.44
C ALA A 163 6.61 -8.20 9.76
N LYS A 164 6.34 -6.90 10.00
CA LYS A 164 5.63 -6.42 11.20
C LYS A 164 4.23 -6.99 11.36
N ILE A 165 3.44 -7.05 10.29
CA ILE A 165 2.06 -7.58 10.34
C ILE A 165 2.00 -9.12 10.33
N SER A 166 3.13 -9.77 10.08
CA SER A 166 3.25 -11.24 10.07
C SER A 166 3.82 -11.82 11.37
N ALA A 167 4.43 -10.99 12.21
CA ALA A 167 4.88 -11.32 13.56
C ALA A 167 3.70 -11.34 14.56
#